data_AF-A0A5K7TQN2-F1
#
_entry.id   AF-A0A5K7TQN2-F1
#
_cell.length_a   1.000
_cell.length_b   1.000
_cell.length_c   1.000
_cell.angle_alpha   90.00
_cell.angle_beta   90.00
_cell.angle_gamma   90.00
#
_symmetry.space_group_name_H-M   'P 1'
#
loop_
_entity.id
_entity.type
_entity.pdbx_description
1 polymer ?
#
loop_
_entity_poly.entity_id
_entity_poly.type
_entity_poly.pdbx_seq_one_letter_code
_entity_poly.pdbx_strand_id
1 'polypeptide(L)' 'MIIADYTQSAADGVPIEVVQLDYGRIKTTYTQQKRIDGSGGGNIAGGWDRIGNKKHA' A
#
# COMPACT_ATOMS: atom_id res chain seq x y z
N MET A 1 2.57 -10.73 -7.88
CA MET A 1 2.70 -10.51 -6.44
C MET A 1 2.88 -11.88 -5.80
N ILE A 2 3.76 -12.00 -4.83
CA ILE A 2 4.00 -13.21 -4.05
C ILE A 2 4.00 -12.86 -2.56
N ILE A 3 3.68 -13.83 -1.71
CA ILE A 3 3.94 -13.72 -0.26
C ILE A 3 5.43 -13.99 -0.08
N ALA A 4 6.15 -12.98 0.41
CA ALA A 4 7.57 -13.07 0.67
C ALA A 4 7.87 -13.74 2.00
N ASP A 5 7.02 -13.49 3.00
CA ASP A 5 7.14 -14.02 4.35
C ASP A 5 5.78 -14.03 5.07
N TYR A 6 5.65 -14.90 6.06
CA TYR A 6 4.49 -14.97 6.95
C TYR A 6 4.95 -15.33 8.37
N THR A 7 4.57 -14.51 9.34
CA THR A 7 4.80 -14.78 10.76
C THR A 7 3.52 -14.56 11.56
N GLN A 8 3.32 -15.35 12.61
CA GLN A 8 2.18 -15.24 13.52
C GLN A 8 2.67 -15.22 14.98
N SER A 9 1.97 -14.49 15.84
CA SER A 9 2.21 -14.44 17.29
C SER A 9 0.89 -14.40 18.05
N ALA A 10 0.82 -15.13 19.16
CA ALA A 10 -0.32 -15.11 20.09
C ALA A 10 0.10 -14.78 21.53
N ALA A 11 1.29 -14.21 21.71
CA ALA A 11 1.89 -13.99 23.03
C ALA A 11 1.24 -12.83 23.82
N ASP A 12 0.64 -11.85 23.13
CA ASP A 12 0.22 -10.57 23.73
C ASP A 12 -1.31 -10.45 23.91
N GLY A 13 -2.00 -11.58 24.10
CA GLY A 13 -3.44 -11.64 24.42
C GLY A 13 -4.38 -11.51 23.22
N VAL A 14 -3.93 -10.93 22.10
CA VAL A 14 -4.64 -10.97 20.81
C VAL A 14 -3.71 -11.58 19.75
N PRO A 15 -4.12 -12.63 19.03
CA PRO A 15 -3.34 -13.18 17.93
C PRO A 15 -3.12 -12.15 16.80
N ILE A 16 -1.89 -12.07 16.31
CA ILE A 16 -1.47 -11.18 15.22
C ILE A 16 -0.77 -12.01 14.16
N GLU A 17 -1.00 -11.63 12.90
CA GLU A 17 -0.29 -12.15 11.74
C GLU A 17 0.37 -11.00 10.98
N VAL A 18 1.56 -11.27 10.43
CA VAL A 18 2.28 -10.35 9.56
C VAL A 18 2.50 -11.06 8.23
N VAL A 19 1.98 -10.48 7.16
CA VAL A 19 2.15 -10.96 5.78
C VAL A 19 3.00 -9.95 5.02
N GLN A 20 4.15 -10.39 4.50
CA GLN A 20 4.98 -9.56 3.63
C GLN A 20 4.65 -9.85 2.17
N LEU A 21 4.40 -8.80 1.39
CA LEU A 21 4.06 -8.90 -0.04
C LEU A 21 5.20 -8.38 -0.89
N ASP A 22 5.65 -9.20 -1.84
CA ASP A 22 6.57 -8.77 -2.89
C ASP A 22 5.83 -8.60 -4.23
N TYR A 23 6.01 -7.44 -4.85
CA TYR A 23 5.35 -7.05 -6.10
C TYR A 23 6.31 -6.30 -7.02
N GLY A 24 6.19 -6.58 -8.31
CA GLY A 24 7.04 -5.97 -9.34
C GLY A 24 6.62 -4.57 -9.77
N ARG A 25 5.38 -4.16 -9.49
CA ARG A 25 4.86 -2.81 -9.79
C ARG A 25 3.94 -2.37 -8.66
N ILE A 26 3.95 -1.07 -8.37
CA ILE A 26 3.05 -0.45 -7.40
C ILE A 26 2.41 0.80 -8.00
N LYS A 27 1.13 1.00 -7.71
CA LYS A 27 0.40 2.23 -7.95
C LYS A 27 -0.35 2.60 -6.69
N THR A 28 -0.16 3.83 -6.23
CA THR A 28 -0.80 4.40 -5.04
C THR A 28 -1.62 5.61 -5.46
N THR A 29 -2.85 5.69 -4.98
CA THR A 29 -3.73 6.84 -5.19
C THR A 29 -4.07 7.44 -3.83
N TYR A 30 -3.70 8.69 -3.63
CA TYR A 30 -4.08 9.46 -2.44
C TYR A 30 -5.24 10.40 -2.78
N THR A 31 -6.38 10.21 -2.14
CA THR A 31 -7.52 11.11 -2.25
C THR A 31 -7.35 12.25 -1.26
N GLN A 32 -7.18 13.46 -1.79
CA GLN A 32 -7.11 14.67 -0.97
C GLN A 32 -8.48 14.99 -0.39
N GLN A 33 -8.50 15.67 0.75
CA GLN A 33 -9.72 16.18 1.36
C GLN A 33 -9.76 17.70 1.28
N LYS A 34 -10.92 18.25 0.96
CA LYS A 34 -11.13 19.71 1.02
C LYS A 34 -11.19 20.15 2.48
N ARG A 35 -10.57 21.29 2.79
CA ARG A 35 -10.54 21.84 4.15
C ARG A 35 -11.90 22.32 4.65
N ILE A 36 -12.80 22.69 3.75
CA ILE A 36 -14.07 23.34 4.09
C ILE A 36 -15.13 22.34 4.58
N ASP A 37 -15.19 21.16 3.97
CA ASP A 37 -16.28 20.21 4.16
C ASP A 37 -15.80 18.75 4.30
N GLY A 38 -14.48 18.50 4.27
CA GLY A 38 -13.91 17.15 4.32
C GLY A 38 -14.21 16.30 3.09
N SER A 39 -14.89 16.84 2.07
CA SER A 39 -15.23 16.10 0.85
C SER A 39 -13.99 15.82 0.00
N GLY A 40 -14.12 14.90 -0.96
CA GLY A 40 -13.04 14.58 -1.89
C GLY A 40 -12.55 15.80 -2.67
N GLY A 41 -11.26 16.09 -2.56
CA GLY A 41 -10.53 17.19 -3.21
C GLY A 41 -9.72 16.77 -4.44
N GLY A 42 -9.96 15.57 -4.98
CA GLY A 42 -9.24 15.00 -6.11
C GLY A 42 -8.14 14.01 -5.71
N ASN A 43 -7.60 13.32 -6.71
CA ASN A 43 -6.67 12.21 -6.50
C ASN A 43 -5.25 12.56 -6.96
N ILE A 44 -4.25 12.22 -6.14
CA ILE A 44 -2.84 12.23 -6.50
C ILE A 44 -2.41 10.77 -6.71
N ALA A 45 -2.11 10.42 -7.96
CA ALA A 45 -1.61 9.09 -8.31
C ALA A 45 -0.08 9.09 -8.42
N GLY A 46 0.55 8.07 -7.86
CA GLY A 46 1.97 7.77 -8.02
C GLY A 46 2.18 6.28 -8.21
N GLY A 47 3.34 5.89 -8.74
CA GLY A 47 3.64 4.49 -8.94
C GLY A 47 5.01 4.24 -9.54
N TRP A 48 5.47 3.01 -9.38
CA TRP A 48 6.78 2.55 -9.85
C TRP A 48 6.69 1.15 -10.45
N ASP A 49 7.34 0.96 -11.59
CA ASP A 49 7.60 -0.35 -12.17
C ASP A 49 9.01 -0.77 -11.77
N ARG A 50 9.12 -1.69 -10.82
CA ARG A 50 10.40 -2.24 -10.35
C ARG A 50 11.00 -3.21 -11.36
N ILE A 51 10.17 -3.89 -12.16
CA ILE A 51 10.64 -4.83 -13.21
C ILE A 51 11.35 -4.04 -14.32
N GLY A 52 10.74 -2.93 -14.74
CA GLY A 52 11.29 -2.06 -15.79
C GLY A 52 12.13 -0.89 -15.28
N ASN A 53 12.32 -0.77 -13.96
CA ASN A 53 12.95 0.35 -13.26
C ASN A 53 12.55 1.74 -13.79
N LYS A 54 11.24 2.00 -13.86
CA LYS A 54 10.69 3.24 -14.42
C LYS A 54 9.44 3.69 -13.69
N LYS A 55 9.09 4.98 -13.84
CA LYS A 55 7.82 5.50 -13.33
C LYS A 55 6.65 4.72 -13.98
N HIS A 56 5.70 4.31 -13.16
CA HIS A 56 4.47 3.66 -13.58
C HIS A 56 3.31 4.57 -13.14
N ALA A 57 2.51 5.04 -14.09
CA ALA A 57 1.40 5.97 -13.83
C ALA A 57 0.06 5.26 -13.96
#